data_AF-A0A497EX54-F1
#
_entry.id   AF-A0A497EX54-F1
#
_cell.length_a   1.000
_cell.length_b   1.000
_cell.length_c   1.000
_cell.angle_alpha   90.00
_cell.angle_beta   90.00
_cell.angle_gamma   90.00
#
_symmetry.space_group_name_H-M   'P 1'
#
loop_
_entity.id
_entity.type
_entity.pdbx_description
1 polymer ?
#
loop_
_entity_poly.entity_id
_entity_poly.type
_entity_poly.pdbx_seq_one_letter_code
_entity_poly.pdbx_strand_id
1 'polypeptide(L)'
;MLPHPQLALRVVELLITEAKRLKNTFKGRFYFDPRKIASRIGQNTSARRIGAILHRLKELEAINYDHIFKKYFIEVSHIANLKDIMRKLERTYIIEYFKPLDYLEPPICVINLRENSGKIIAQAKREGILKPVYHVYGDENFKIVFKQFRQPGFTIMKNGKEIFHAKRAGVCSPLEGEYGGEKFEIRRIKGRELRLMLKNSEKAVAVLKRCGFEKAAFTYEENIREIAVPLAIALFAIRQLDVII
;
A
#
# COMPACT_ATOMS: atom_id res chain seq x y z
N MET A 1 6.37 2.24 -5.32
CA MET A 1 6.21 1.28 -4.20
C MET A 1 7.32 0.26 -4.26
N LEU A 2 7.90 -0.13 -3.12
CA LEU A 2 8.90 -1.19 -3.06
C LEU A 2 8.25 -2.56 -3.30
N PRO A 3 8.94 -3.51 -3.98
CA PRO A 3 8.45 -4.87 -4.11
C PRO A 3 8.48 -5.57 -2.75
N HIS A 4 7.60 -6.55 -2.55
CA HIS A 4 7.53 -7.34 -1.30
C HIS A 4 7.51 -6.49 -0.01
N PRO A 5 6.45 -5.70 0.26
CA PRO A 5 6.45 -4.67 1.30
C PRO A 5 6.87 -5.15 2.70
N GLN A 6 6.46 -6.35 3.12
CA GLN A 6 6.87 -6.94 4.39
C GLN A 6 8.39 -7.16 4.48
N LEU A 7 8.97 -7.70 3.41
CA LEU A 7 10.41 -7.93 3.32
C LEU A 7 11.17 -6.60 3.19
N ALA A 8 10.61 -5.64 2.45
CA ALA A 8 11.16 -4.31 2.30
C ALA A 8 11.25 -3.57 3.64
N LEU A 9 10.24 -3.69 4.51
CA LEU A 9 10.24 -3.11 5.86
C LEU A 9 11.48 -3.56 6.65
N ARG A 10 11.71 -4.88 6.71
CA ARG A 10 12.85 -5.49 7.43
C ARG A 10 14.21 -5.06 6.83
N VAL A 11 14.29 -4.98 5.51
CA VAL A 11 15.50 -4.52 4.81
C VAL A 11 15.79 -3.06 5.17
N VAL A 12 14.80 -2.16 5.06
CA VAL A 12 14.97 -0.73 5.34
C VAL A 12 15.30 -0.50 6.82
N GLU A 13 14.67 -1.24 7.73
CA GLU A 13 14.95 -1.16 9.18
C GLU A 13 16.41 -1.51 9.51
N LEU A 14 16.91 -2.60 8.93
CA LEU A 14 18.31 -2.98 9.05
C LEU A 14 19.22 -1.88 8.50
N LEU A 15 18.94 -1.35 7.30
CA LEU A 15 19.77 -0.32 6.68
C LEU A 15 19.79 0.98 7.49
N ILE A 16 18.67 1.40 8.08
CA ILE A 16 18.63 2.55 9.01
C ILE A 16 19.52 2.29 10.23
N THR A 17 19.46 1.08 10.78
CA THR A 17 20.27 0.69 11.95
C THR A 17 21.76 0.73 11.61
N GLU A 18 22.16 0.17 10.47
CA GLU A 18 23.54 0.19 10.01
C GLU A 18 24.01 1.62 9.68
N ALA A 19 23.20 2.44 9.02
CA ALA A 19 23.55 3.83 8.73
C ALA A 19 23.72 4.66 10.01
N LYS A 20 22.93 4.42 11.05
CA LYS A 20 23.11 5.06 12.37
C LYS A 20 24.45 4.68 13.02
N ARG A 21 24.89 3.42 12.88
CA ARG A 21 26.18 2.95 13.41
C ARG A 21 27.37 3.67 12.76
N LEU A 22 27.23 4.07 11.48
CA LEU A 22 28.28 4.79 10.74
C LEU A 22 28.52 6.23 11.23
N LYS A 23 27.65 6.81 12.06
CA LYS A 23 27.82 8.18 12.60
C LYS A 23 29.14 8.37 13.35
N ASN A 24 29.65 7.30 13.95
CA ASN A 24 30.88 7.32 14.73
C ASN A 24 32.12 7.02 13.87
N THR A 25 31.97 6.93 12.54
CA THR A 25 33.04 6.55 11.61
C THR A 25 33.19 7.63 10.54
N PHE A 26 34.34 8.30 10.49
CA PHE A 26 34.62 9.30 9.47
C PHE A 26 34.56 8.66 8.07
N LYS A 27 33.69 9.18 7.19
CA LYS A 27 33.41 8.63 5.84
C LYS A 27 33.05 7.13 5.84
N GLY A 28 32.46 6.63 6.92
CA GLY A 28 32.09 5.21 7.05
C GLY A 28 31.09 4.78 5.99
N ARG A 29 31.35 3.62 5.37
CA ARG A 29 30.46 2.95 4.42
C ARG A 29 30.12 1.55 4.92
N PHE A 30 28.85 1.17 4.83
CA PHE A 30 28.44 -0.21 5.01
C PHE A 30 28.18 -0.85 3.65
N TYR A 31 29.06 -1.73 3.20
CA TYR A 31 28.92 -2.49 1.96
C TYR A 31 28.14 -3.79 2.18
N PHE A 32 27.23 -4.11 1.25
CA PHE A 32 26.38 -5.28 1.31
C PHE A 32 25.92 -5.79 -0.06
N ASP A 33 25.43 -7.02 -0.06
CA ASP A 33 24.77 -7.68 -1.16
C ASP A 33 23.45 -8.31 -0.66
N PRO A 34 22.59 -8.84 -1.55
CA PRO A 34 21.33 -9.43 -1.13
C PRO A 34 21.46 -10.60 -0.15
N ARG A 35 22.56 -11.38 -0.22
CA ARG A 35 22.79 -12.54 0.67
C ARG A 35 23.18 -12.08 2.07
N LYS A 36 24.05 -11.07 2.18
CA LYS A 36 24.45 -10.46 3.46
C LYS A 36 23.24 -9.85 4.17
N ILE A 37 22.36 -9.18 3.44
CA ILE A 37 21.10 -8.64 4.00
C ILE A 37 20.17 -9.79 4.41
N ALA A 38 19.97 -10.80 3.54
CA ALA A 38 19.14 -11.97 3.84
C ALA A 38 19.55 -12.65 5.14
N SER A 39 20.84 -12.87 5.35
CA SER A 39 21.38 -13.44 6.58
C SER A 39 21.10 -12.57 7.80
N ARG A 40 21.37 -11.25 7.71
CA ARG A 40 21.16 -10.33 8.84
C ARG A 40 19.70 -10.18 9.27
N ILE A 41 18.76 -10.35 8.35
CA ILE A 41 17.32 -10.32 8.67
C ILE A 41 16.71 -11.72 8.82
N GLY A 42 17.50 -12.81 8.83
CA GLY A 42 16.98 -14.18 8.99
C GLY A 42 16.01 -14.61 7.88
N GLN A 43 16.28 -14.22 6.63
CA GLN A 43 15.47 -14.53 5.43
C GLN A 43 16.34 -15.08 4.30
N ASN A 44 17.19 -16.07 4.61
CA ASN A 44 18.20 -16.63 3.69
C ASN A 44 17.66 -17.04 2.31
N THR A 45 16.43 -17.58 2.26
CA THR A 45 15.77 -18.01 1.02
C THR A 45 15.24 -16.86 0.16
N SER A 46 15.19 -15.64 0.69
CA SER A 46 14.61 -14.47 0.02
C SER A 46 15.63 -13.58 -0.71
N ALA A 47 16.89 -14.02 -0.88
CA ALA A 47 17.96 -13.21 -1.48
C ALA A 47 17.58 -12.60 -2.84
N ARG A 48 16.88 -13.34 -3.72
CA ARG A 48 16.40 -12.80 -5.01
C ARG A 48 15.39 -11.65 -4.84
N ARG A 49 14.44 -11.80 -3.92
CA ARG A 49 13.42 -10.77 -3.61
C ARG A 49 14.07 -9.54 -2.97
N ILE A 50 15.05 -9.76 -2.09
CA ILE A 50 15.88 -8.68 -1.52
C ILE A 50 16.64 -7.95 -2.62
N GLY A 51 17.20 -8.66 -3.61
CA GLY A 51 17.86 -8.03 -4.77
C GLY A 51 16.95 -7.04 -5.50
N ALA A 52 15.68 -7.39 -5.73
CA ALA A 52 14.71 -6.48 -6.34
C ALA A 52 14.39 -5.26 -5.45
N ILE A 53 14.35 -5.45 -4.12
CA ILE A 53 14.19 -4.35 -3.16
C ILE A 53 15.39 -3.41 -3.24
N LEU A 54 16.61 -3.93 -3.17
CA LEU A 54 17.85 -3.13 -3.21
C LEU A 54 17.97 -2.37 -4.54
N HIS A 55 17.65 -3.01 -5.66
CA HIS A 55 17.62 -2.33 -6.96
C HIS A 55 16.67 -1.13 -6.94
N ARG A 56 15.45 -1.32 -6.41
CA ARG A 56 14.48 -0.22 -6.32
C ARG A 56 14.89 0.85 -5.31
N LEU A 57 15.56 0.50 -4.21
CA LEU A 57 16.12 1.48 -3.27
C LEU A 57 17.22 2.32 -3.91
N LYS A 58 18.04 1.74 -4.79
CA LYS A 58 19.04 2.46 -5.57
C LYS A 58 18.39 3.47 -6.52
N GLU A 59 17.36 3.04 -7.27
CA GLU A 59 16.59 3.94 -8.15
C GLU A 59 15.93 5.10 -7.41
N LEU A 60 15.65 4.93 -6.11
CA LEU A 60 15.10 5.95 -5.23
C LEU A 60 16.17 6.74 -4.47
N GLU A 61 17.45 6.56 -4.80
CA GLU A 61 18.59 7.23 -4.17
C GLU A 61 18.64 7.05 -2.64
N ALA A 62 18.10 5.93 -2.16
CA ALA A 62 18.11 5.58 -0.74
C ALA A 62 19.34 4.75 -0.34
N ILE A 63 20.01 4.16 -1.34
CA ILE A 63 21.28 3.45 -1.21
C ILE A 63 22.09 3.68 -2.49
N ASN A 64 23.39 3.42 -2.44
CA ASN A 64 24.27 3.48 -3.60
C ASN A 64 24.70 2.08 -4.06
N TYR A 65 25.29 2.02 -5.26
CA TYR A 65 25.92 0.83 -5.79
C TYR A 65 27.32 1.17 -6.29
N ASP A 66 28.29 0.40 -5.83
CA ASP A 66 29.69 0.49 -6.21
C ASP A 66 29.97 -0.50 -7.35
N HIS A 67 30.28 0.04 -8.53
CA HIS A 67 30.51 -0.75 -9.74
C HIS A 67 31.82 -1.53 -9.70
N ILE A 68 32.81 -1.09 -8.92
CA ILE A 68 34.11 -1.74 -8.79
C ILE A 68 33.97 -2.97 -7.90
N PHE A 69 33.39 -2.79 -6.70
CA PHE A 69 33.19 -3.89 -5.75
C PHE A 69 31.94 -4.73 -6.05
N LYS A 70 31.12 -4.32 -7.04
CA LYS A 70 29.83 -4.92 -7.41
C LYS A 70 28.88 -5.09 -6.22
N LYS A 71 28.90 -4.13 -5.29
CA LYS A 71 28.14 -4.18 -4.02
C LYS A 71 27.33 -2.92 -3.82
N TYR A 72 26.21 -3.06 -3.13
CA TYR A 72 25.48 -1.89 -2.62
C TYR A 72 26.20 -1.33 -1.40
N PHE A 73 26.01 -0.04 -1.13
CA PHE A 73 26.47 0.57 0.09
C PHE A 73 25.54 1.68 0.59
N ILE A 74 25.66 1.98 1.88
CA ILE A 74 25.01 3.12 2.53
C ILE A 74 26.04 3.93 3.31
N GLU A 75 25.71 5.21 3.46
CA GLU A 75 26.42 6.22 4.24
C GLU A 75 25.43 6.94 5.16
N VAL A 76 25.92 7.72 6.12
CA VAL A 76 25.09 8.47 7.09
C VAL A 76 24.09 9.41 6.39
N SER A 77 24.47 10.00 5.25
CA SER A 77 23.62 10.88 4.43
C SER A 77 22.31 10.21 3.99
N HIS A 78 22.28 8.89 3.84
CA HIS A 78 21.10 8.15 3.36
C HIS A 78 20.03 7.95 4.44
N ILE A 79 20.31 8.25 5.72
CA ILE A 79 19.37 8.03 6.83
C ILE A 79 18.03 8.73 6.59
N ALA A 80 18.04 9.95 6.05
CA ALA A 80 16.81 10.72 5.81
C ALA A 80 15.91 10.01 4.77
N ASN A 81 16.47 9.68 3.61
CA ASN A 81 15.75 8.98 2.54
C ASN A 81 15.21 7.61 3.01
N LEU A 82 16.01 6.85 3.75
CA LEU A 82 15.58 5.56 4.31
C LEU A 82 14.44 5.72 5.32
N LYS A 83 14.47 6.76 6.17
CA LYS A 83 13.37 7.06 7.11
C LYS A 83 12.10 7.47 6.38
N ASP A 84 12.19 8.23 5.30
CA ASP A 84 11.01 8.61 4.52
C ASP A 84 10.38 7.41 3.80
N ILE A 85 11.22 6.49 3.30
CA ILE A 85 10.76 5.20 2.78
C ILE A 85 10.11 4.36 3.88
N MET A 86 10.71 4.32 5.08
CA MET A 86 10.13 3.61 6.23
C MET A 86 8.74 4.13 6.56
N ARG A 87 8.57 5.45 6.67
CA ARG A 87 7.25 6.08 6.91
C ARG A 87 6.21 5.67 5.87
N LYS A 88 6.59 5.59 4.59
CA LYS A 88 5.70 5.12 3.52
C LYS A 88 5.34 3.64 3.64
N LEU A 89 6.29 2.80 4.02
CA LEU A 89 6.05 1.38 4.27
C LEU A 89 5.14 1.17 5.49
N GLU A 90 5.29 1.98 6.53
CA GLU A 90 4.41 1.96 7.71
C GLU A 90 2.97 2.35 7.38
N ARG A 91 2.77 3.24 6.38
CA ARG A 91 1.45 3.62 5.84
C ARG A 91 1.02 2.73 4.67
N THR A 92 1.36 1.44 4.72
CA THR A 92 0.96 0.48 3.69
C THR A 92 0.24 -0.71 4.32
N TYR A 93 -0.94 -1.03 3.78
CA TYR A 93 -1.70 -2.22 4.13
C TYR A 93 -1.50 -3.31 3.09
N ILE A 94 -1.53 -4.56 3.53
CA ILE A 94 -1.71 -5.71 2.66
C ILE A 94 -3.19 -6.07 2.67
N ILE A 95 -3.80 -6.16 1.50
CA ILE A 95 -5.21 -6.51 1.35
C ILE A 95 -5.27 -7.82 0.61
N GLU A 96 -5.95 -8.80 1.20
CA GLU A 96 -6.12 -10.10 0.57
C GLU A 96 -7.48 -10.73 0.88
N TYR A 97 -7.93 -11.62 0.01
CA TYR A 97 -9.03 -12.51 0.36
C TYR A 97 -8.55 -13.55 1.36
N PHE A 98 -9.44 -13.91 2.28
CA PHE A 98 -9.23 -15.07 3.13
C PHE A 98 -9.29 -16.36 2.26
N LYS A 99 -8.22 -17.17 2.24
CA LYS A 99 -8.12 -18.42 1.45
C LYS A 99 -8.73 -19.64 2.17
N PRO A 100 -9.35 -20.62 1.48
CA PRO A 100 -10.33 -20.50 0.39
C PRO A 100 -11.72 -21.13 0.68
N LEU A 101 -12.78 -20.51 0.12
CA LEU A 101 -13.89 -21.07 -0.69
C LEU A 101 -15.19 -21.71 -0.11
N ASP A 102 -15.51 -21.64 1.18
CA ASP A 102 -16.90 -21.98 1.61
C ASP A 102 -17.92 -20.86 1.33
N TYR A 103 -17.43 -19.67 0.97
CA TYR A 103 -18.26 -18.49 0.77
C TYR A 103 -18.35 -18.14 -0.71
N LEU A 104 -19.59 -17.90 -1.18
CA LEU A 104 -19.86 -17.35 -2.51
C LEU A 104 -19.07 -16.04 -2.76
N GLU A 105 -18.70 -15.32 -1.69
CA GLU A 105 -17.92 -14.08 -1.75
C GLU A 105 -16.99 -14.00 -0.52
N PRO A 106 -15.69 -14.33 -0.65
CA PRO A 106 -14.80 -14.42 0.50
C PRO A 106 -14.57 -13.06 1.18
N PRO A 107 -14.49 -13.02 2.52
CA PRO A 107 -14.14 -11.79 3.24
C PRO A 107 -12.81 -11.20 2.78
N ILE A 108 -12.74 -9.87 2.77
CA ILE A 108 -11.50 -9.13 2.50
C ILE A 108 -10.82 -8.83 3.83
N CYS A 109 -9.58 -9.27 3.99
CA CYS A 109 -8.75 -8.97 5.16
C CYS A 109 -7.83 -7.80 4.86
N VAL A 110 -7.74 -6.87 5.82
CA VAL A 110 -6.75 -5.78 5.83
C VAL A 110 -5.72 -6.11 6.89
N ILE A 111 -4.47 -6.27 6.44
CA ILE A 111 -3.34 -6.67 7.27
C ILE A 111 -2.39 -5.50 7.38
N ASN A 112 -2.04 -5.14 8.61
CA ASN A 112 -1.09 -4.07 8.87
C ASN A 112 0.35 -4.55 8.62
N LEU A 113 1.14 -3.77 7.89
CA LEU A 113 2.57 -4.05 7.74
C LEU A 113 3.37 -3.74 9.00
N ARG A 114 2.93 -2.76 9.82
CA ARG A 114 3.72 -2.21 10.93
C ARG A 114 4.16 -3.23 11.95
N GLU A 115 3.31 -4.21 12.26
CA GLU A 115 3.57 -5.13 13.37
C GLU A 115 4.40 -6.36 12.97
N ASN A 116 4.76 -6.51 11.69
CA ASN A 116 5.48 -7.69 11.17
C ASN A 116 4.80 -9.04 11.56
N SER A 117 3.56 -8.97 12.05
CA SER A 117 2.80 -10.05 12.69
C SER A 117 1.80 -10.68 11.74
N GLY A 118 1.53 -10.02 10.60
CA GLY A 118 0.42 -10.40 9.74
C GLY A 118 -0.94 -10.19 10.41
N LYS A 119 -1.02 -9.39 11.49
CA LYS A 119 -2.26 -9.12 12.22
C LYS A 119 -3.29 -8.49 11.28
N ILE A 120 -4.46 -9.13 11.24
CA ILE A 120 -5.65 -8.60 10.59
C ILE A 120 -6.15 -7.44 11.47
N ILE A 121 -6.17 -6.23 10.92
CA ILE A 121 -6.67 -5.03 11.60
C ILE A 121 -8.12 -4.70 11.21
N ALA A 122 -8.56 -5.22 10.07
CA ALA A 122 -9.96 -5.16 9.70
C ALA A 122 -10.34 -6.33 8.80
N GLN A 123 -11.61 -6.71 8.85
CA GLN A 123 -12.21 -7.67 7.93
C GLN A 123 -13.49 -7.06 7.35
N ALA A 124 -13.66 -7.17 6.03
CA ALA A 124 -14.86 -6.75 5.35
C ALA A 124 -15.66 -7.94 4.83
N LYS A 125 -16.96 -7.96 5.14
CA LYS A 125 -17.92 -8.95 4.65
C LYS A 125 -18.88 -8.28 3.67
N ARG A 126 -19.14 -8.92 2.54
CA ARG A 126 -20.05 -8.41 1.52
C ARG A 126 -21.46 -8.94 1.75
N GLU A 127 -22.43 -8.05 1.54
CA GLU A 127 -23.84 -8.34 1.40
C GLU A 127 -24.34 -7.81 0.05
N GLY A 128 -25.23 -8.57 -0.60
CA GLY A 128 -25.87 -8.16 -1.84
C GLY A 128 -25.00 -8.31 -3.09
N ILE A 129 -25.62 -8.86 -4.14
CA ILE A 129 -24.94 -9.10 -5.43
C ILE A 129 -24.97 -7.84 -6.29
N LEU A 130 -26.15 -7.30 -6.60
CA LEU A 130 -26.36 -6.17 -7.52
C LEU A 130 -26.08 -4.79 -6.91
N LYS A 131 -26.18 -4.67 -5.59
CA LYS A 131 -25.85 -3.46 -4.82
C LYS A 131 -24.92 -3.87 -3.68
N PRO A 132 -23.63 -4.09 -3.99
CA PRO A 132 -22.68 -4.57 -2.99
C PRO A 132 -22.61 -3.62 -1.80
N VAL A 133 -22.78 -4.17 -0.61
CA VAL A 133 -22.55 -3.48 0.65
C VAL A 133 -21.44 -4.22 1.37
N TYR A 134 -20.38 -3.53 1.75
CA TYR A 134 -19.33 -4.10 2.61
C TYR A 134 -19.48 -3.55 4.01
N HIS A 135 -19.62 -4.45 4.98
CA HIS A 135 -19.50 -4.13 6.40
C HIS A 135 -18.06 -4.40 6.82
N VAL A 136 -17.38 -3.34 7.26
CA VAL A 136 -15.98 -3.36 7.65
C VAL A 136 -15.90 -3.35 9.16
N TYR A 137 -15.35 -4.43 9.71
CA TYR A 137 -15.17 -4.63 11.14
C TYR A 137 -13.69 -4.47 11.49
N GLY A 138 -13.37 -3.54 12.41
CA GLY A 138 -12.02 -3.26 12.90
C GLY A 138 -12.09 -2.46 14.20
N ASP A 139 -11.05 -1.67 14.51
CA ASP A 139 -11.08 -0.72 15.65
C ASP A 139 -12.24 0.28 15.52
N GLU A 140 -12.53 0.68 14.28
CA GLU A 140 -13.72 1.42 13.90
C GLU A 140 -14.51 0.61 12.87
N ASN A 141 -15.85 0.73 12.93
CA ASN A 141 -16.75 0.05 12.01
C ASN A 141 -17.21 1.00 10.90
N PHE A 142 -17.17 0.51 9.66
CA PHE A 142 -17.60 1.27 8.49
C PHE A 142 -18.56 0.46 7.63
N LYS A 143 -19.35 1.18 6.83
CA LYS A 143 -20.19 0.60 5.80
C LYS A 143 -19.84 1.22 4.45
N ILE A 144 -19.52 0.40 3.46
CA ILE A 144 -19.24 0.84 2.09
C ILE A 144 -20.42 0.42 1.21
N VAL A 145 -21.09 1.37 0.57
CA VAL A 145 -22.24 1.09 -0.30
C VAL A 145 -21.86 1.36 -1.74
N PHE A 146 -21.88 0.33 -2.59
CA PHE A 146 -21.63 0.45 -4.02
C PHE A 146 -22.91 0.67 -4.81
N LYS A 147 -22.86 1.60 -5.76
CA LYS A 147 -23.89 1.81 -6.78
C LYS A 147 -23.29 1.39 -8.12
N GLN A 148 -23.92 0.43 -8.80
CA GLN A 148 -23.44 -0.08 -10.10
C GLN A 148 -24.23 0.48 -11.30
N PHE A 149 -25.48 0.91 -11.10
CA PHE A 149 -26.38 1.34 -12.19
C PHE A 149 -26.53 2.87 -12.29
N ARG A 150 -26.63 3.37 -13.53
CA ARG A 150 -26.82 4.77 -13.97
C ARG A 150 -25.74 5.78 -13.58
N GLN A 151 -25.21 5.72 -12.37
CA GLN A 151 -24.12 6.54 -11.87
C GLN A 151 -23.26 5.67 -10.95
N PRO A 152 -22.28 4.95 -11.52
CA PRO A 152 -21.46 4.08 -10.71
C PRO A 152 -20.61 4.83 -9.69
N GLY A 153 -20.44 4.25 -8.52
CA GLY A 153 -19.75 4.90 -7.42
C GLY A 153 -19.84 4.13 -6.12
N PHE A 154 -19.33 4.73 -5.06
CA PHE A 154 -19.48 4.21 -3.72
C PHE A 154 -19.49 5.34 -2.68
N THR A 155 -20.11 5.04 -1.54
CA THR A 155 -20.04 5.87 -0.33
C THR A 155 -19.42 5.08 0.80
N ILE A 156 -18.70 5.77 1.69
CA ILE A 156 -18.23 5.23 2.97
C ILE A 156 -19.01 5.94 4.07
N MET A 157 -19.63 5.16 4.94
CA MET A 157 -20.36 5.64 6.10
C MET A 157 -19.70 5.18 7.39
N LYS A 158 -19.65 6.09 8.38
CA LYS A 158 -19.20 5.85 9.76
C LYS A 158 -20.32 6.25 10.70
N ASN A 159 -20.79 5.32 11.54
CA ASN A 159 -21.94 5.54 12.45
C ASN A 159 -23.18 6.15 11.76
N GLY A 160 -23.48 5.69 10.55
CA GLY A 160 -24.63 6.18 9.76
C GLY A 160 -24.43 7.52 9.05
N LYS A 161 -23.31 8.22 9.28
CA LYS A 161 -22.97 9.47 8.57
C LYS A 161 -22.07 9.17 7.38
N GLU A 162 -22.35 9.78 6.24
CA GLU A 162 -21.47 9.75 5.08
C GLU A 162 -20.20 10.56 5.36
N ILE A 163 -19.04 9.94 5.18
CA ILE A 163 -17.73 10.59 5.36
C ILE A 163 -16.92 10.63 4.07
N PHE A 164 -17.32 9.89 3.04
CA PHE A 164 -16.67 9.87 1.74
C PHE A 164 -17.66 9.44 0.67
N HIS A 165 -17.60 10.09 -0.48
CA HIS A 165 -18.43 9.77 -1.64
C HIS A 165 -17.62 9.89 -2.93
N ALA A 166 -17.68 8.87 -3.77
CA ALA A 166 -17.09 8.89 -5.11
C ALA A 166 -18.11 8.41 -6.15
N LYS A 167 -18.26 9.15 -7.25
CA LYS A 167 -19.16 8.82 -8.36
C LYS A 167 -18.54 9.11 -9.72
N ARG A 168 -18.96 8.38 -10.75
CA ARG A 168 -18.60 8.67 -12.14
C ARG A 168 -19.57 9.70 -12.71
N ALA A 169 -19.04 10.66 -13.46
CA ALA A 169 -19.82 11.57 -14.28
C ALA A 169 -20.28 10.91 -15.61
N GLY A 170 -19.49 9.97 -16.13
CA GLY A 170 -19.79 9.22 -17.35
C GLY A 170 -19.01 7.90 -17.40
N VAL A 171 -19.30 7.07 -18.41
CA VAL A 171 -18.73 5.70 -18.54
C VAL A 171 -17.21 5.73 -18.52
N CYS A 172 -16.58 6.55 -19.36
CA CYS A 172 -15.12 6.65 -19.46
C CYS A 172 -14.47 7.61 -18.45
N SER A 173 -15.25 8.23 -17.56
CA SER A 173 -14.75 9.21 -16.60
C SER A 173 -14.18 8.53 -15.36
N PRO A 174 -13.16 9.13 -14.70
CA PRO A 174 -12.74 8.65 -13.40
C PRO A 174 -13.87 8.79 -12.37
N LEU A 175 -13.73 8.05 -11.26
CA LEU A 175 -14.55 8.29 -10.09
C LEU A 175 -14.08 9.59 -9.43
N GLU A 176 -14.99 10.51 -9.16
CA GLU A 176 -14.69 11.81 -8.58
C GLU A 176 -15.52 12.04 -7.33
N GLY A 177 -14.99 12.88 -6.44
CA GLY A 177 -15.68 13.25 -5.21
C GLY A 177 -14.96 14.36 -4.48
N GLU A 178 -15.39 14.58 -3.25
CA GLU A 178 -14.82 15.56 -2.34
C GLU A 178 -14.59 14.91 -0.98
N TYR A 179 -13.44 15.19 -0.37
CA TYR A 179 -13.10 14.72 0.96
C TYR A 179 -12.30 15.81 1.68
N GLY A 180 -12.75 16.23 2.87
CA GLY A 180 -12.10 17.29 3.63
C GLY A 180 -12.04 18.64 2.90
N GLY A 181 -13.03 18.94 2.05
CA GLY A 181 -13.08 20.18 1.26
C GLY A 181 -12.23 20.15 -0.02
N GLU A 182 -11.50 19.07 -0.29
CA GLU A 182 -10.68 18.92 -1.48
C GLU A 182 -11.30 17.96 -2.49
N LYS A 183 -11.30 18.37 -3.76
CA LYS A 183 -11.75 17.52 -4.87
C LYS A 183 -10.70 16.46 -5.16
N PHE A 184 -11.15 15.22 -5.31
CA PHE A 184 -10.30 14.11 -5.71
C PHE A 184 -10.83 13.39 -6.94
N GLU A 185 -9.96 12.58 -7.50
CA GLU A 185 -10.28 11.61 -8.54
C GLU A 185 -9.59 10.28 -8.27
N ILE A 186 -10.26 9.19 -8.62
CA ILE A 186 -9.71 7.84 -8.56
C ILE A 186 -9.53 7.38 -10.01
N ARG A 187 -8.27 7.20 -10.39
CA ARG A 187 -7.85 6.82 -11.75
C ARG A 187 -7.20 5.45 -11.75
N ARG A 188 -7.46 4.70 -12.84
CA ARG A 188 -6.70 3.50 -13.17
C ARG A 188 -5.49 3.90 -14.00
N ILE A 189 -4.31 3.47 -13.56
CA ILE A 189 -3.04 3.68 -14.26
C ILE A 189 -2.58 2.36 -14.89
N LYS A 190 -1.70 2.44 -15.91
CA LYS A 190 -1.09 1.29 -16.59
C LYS A 190 -0.66 0.22 -15.57
N GLY A 191 -1.05 -1.04 -15.81
CA GLY A 191 -0.71 -2.18 -14.95
C GLY A 191 -1.71 -2.53 -13.84
N ARG A 192 -2.98 -2.09 -13.93
CA ARG A 192 -4.05 -2.31 -12.93
C ARG A 192 -3.77 -1.67 -11.57
N GLU A 193 -3.05 -0.55 -11.56
CA GLU A 193 -2.86 0.28 -10.37
C GLU A 193 -4.03 1.26 -10.25
N LEU A 194 -4.59 1.42 -9.07
CA LEU A 194 -5.58 2.46 -8.78
C LEU A 194 -4.93 3.54 -7.93
N ARG A 195 -5.11 4.80 -8.32
CA ARG A 195 -4.60 5.96 -7.58
C ARG A 195 -5.75 6.89 -7.21
N LEU A 196 -5.73 7.38 -5.98
CA LEU A 196 -6.51 8.54 -5.57
C LEU A 196 -5.60 9.76 -5.67
N MET A 197 -5.98 10.72 -6.50
CA MET A 197 -5.27 11.97 -6.76
C MET A 197 -6.14 13.14 -6.29
N LEU A 198 -5.55 14.14 -5.65
CA LEU A 198 -6.24 15.41 -5.41
C LEU A 198 -6.16 16.24 -6.69
N LYS A 199 -7.25 16.87 -7.14
CA LYS A 199 -7.28 17.57 -8.45
C LYS A 199 -6.26 18.71 -8.56
N ASN A 200 -5.83 19.28 -7.44
CA ASN A 200 -4.84 20.36 -7.38
C ASN A 200 -3.40 19.84 -7.14
N SER A 201 -3.16 18.52 -7.24
CA SER A 201 -1.86 17.92 -6.94
C SER A 201 -1.51 16.83 -7.94
N GLU A 202 -0.28 16.85 -8.45
CA GLU A 202 0.27 15.75 -9.24
C GLU A 202 0.64 14.52 -8.38
N LYS A 203 0.53 14.62 -7.06
CA LYS A 203 0.86 13.53 -6.13
C LYS A 203 -0.38 12.71 -5.78
N ALA A 204 -0.26 11.40 -5.89
CA ALA A 204 -1.25 10.46 -5.39
C ALA A 204 -1.24 10.45 -3.86
N VAL A 205 -2.40 10.61 -3.23
CA VAL A 205 -2.56 10.48 -1.77
C VAL A 205 -2.88 9.05 -1.35
N ALA A 206 -3.33 8.21 -2.28
CA ALA A 206 -3.50 6.77 -2.06
C ALA A 206 -3.16 5.99 -3.33
N VAL A 207 -2.54 4.82 -3.18
CA VAL A 207 -2.17 3.93 -4.28
C VAL A 207 -2.45 2.49 -3.91
N LEU A 208 -3.29 1.82 -4.70
CA LEU A 208 -3.49 0.38 -4.64
C LEU A 208 -2.71 -0.29 -5.79
N LYS A 209 -1.70 -1.09 -5.45
CA LYS A 209 -0.91 -1.88 -6.40
C LYS A 209 -1.15 -3.37 -6.24
N ARG A 210 -1.38 -4.05 -7.36
CA ARG A 210 -1.60 -5.50 -7.41
C ARG A 210 -0.33 -6.28 -7.00
N CYS A 211 -0.49 -7.30 -6.16
CA CYS A 211 0.56 -8.28 -5.81
C CYS A 211 0.18 -9.73 -6.14
N GLY A 212 -1.01 -9.95 -6.72
CA GLY A 212 -1.56 -11.25 -7.11
C GLY A 212 -3.03 -11.09 -7.55
N PHE A 213 -3.73 -12.17 -7.89
CA PHE A 213 -5.19 -12.09 -8.11
C PHE A 213 -5.92 -11.75 -6.81
N GLU A 214 -5.57 -12.42 -5.72
CA GLU A 214 -6.25 -12.31 -4.41
C GLU A 214 -5.56 -11.36 -3.45
N LYS A 215 -4.54 -10.62 -3.90
CA LYS A 215 -3.66 -9.83 -3.02
C LYS A 215 -3.24 -8.50 -3.65
N ALA A 216 -3.26 -7.45 -2.86
CA ALA A 216 -2.79 -6.12 -3.21
C ALA A 216 -2.08 -5.45 -2.04
N ALA A 217 -1.35 -4.40 -2.34
CA ALA A 217 -0.79 -3.50 -1.35
C ALA A 217 -1.40 -2.10 -1.56
N PHE A 218 -1.83 -1.48 -0.48
CA PHE A 218 -2.42 -0.15 -0.47
C PHE A 218 -1.55 0.78 0.36
N THR A 219 -0.99 1.81 -0.25
CA THR A 219 -0.21 2.85 0.41
C THR A 219 -1.04 4.14 0.48
N TYR A 220 -0.97 4.87 1.57
CA TYR A 220 -1.72 6.11 1.77
C TYR A 220 -0.87 7.22 2.44
N GLU A 221 -1.30 8.46 2.27
CA GLU A 221 -0.77 9.62 2.98
C GLU A 221 -1.59 9.94 4.24
N GLU A 222 -0.98 10.60 5.24
CA GLU A 222 -1.58 10.79 6.58
C GLU A 222 -2.95 11.49 6.54
N ASN A 223 -3.15 12.41 5.59
CA ASN A 223 -4.36 13.21 5.47
C ASN A 223 -5.62 12.36 5.20
N ILE A 224 -5.48 11.16 4.66
CA ILE A 224 -6.61 10.24 4.43
C ILE A 224 -6.62 9.06 5.41
N ARG A 225 -5.87 9.15 6.51
CA ARG A 225 -5.75 8.07 7.50
C ARG A 225 -7.09 7.59 8.05
N GLU A 226 -8.02 8.50 8.31
CA GLU A 226 -9.35 8.15 8.83
C GLU A 226 -10.12 7.18 7.91
N ILE A 227 -10.03 7.40 6.59
CA ILE A 227 -10.71 6.57 5.61
C ILE A 227 -9.81 5.48 5.00
N ALA A 228 -8.55 5.35 5.44
CA ALA A 228 -7.56 4.51 4.77
C ALA A 228 -7.98 3.03 4.70
N VAL A 229 -8.54 2.49 5.77
CA VAL A 229 -9.03 1.10 5.84
C VAL A 229 -10.24 0.87 4.93
N PRO A 230 -11.37 1.60 5.07
CA PRO A 230 -12.51 1.39 4.18
C PRO A 230 -12.18 1.74 2.72
N LEU A 231 -11.34 2.75 2.46
CA LEU A 231 -10.88 3.08 1.10
C LEU A 231 -10.05 1.95 0.47
N ALA A 232 -9.11 1.36 1.24
CA ALA A 232 -8.34 0.20 0.83
C ALA A 232 -9.26 -0.95 0.34
N ILE A 233 -10.28 -1.27 1.13
CA ILE A 233 -11.28 -2.29 0.80
C ILE A 233 -12.07 -1.90 -0.43
N ALA A 234 -12.54 -0.65 -0.53
CA ALA A 234 -13.31 -0.17 -1.67
C ALA A 234 -12.53 -0.29 -2.98
N LEU A 235 -11.27 0.20 -3.00
CA LEU A 235 -10.42 0.10 -4.18
C LEU A 235 -10.09 -1.36 -4.54
N PHE A 236 -9.91 -2.22 -3.54
CA PHE A 236 -9.71 -3.64 -3.78
C PHE A 236 -10.95 -4.30 -4.39
N ALA A 237 -12.15 -4.00 -3.89
CA ALA A 237 -13.41 -4.48 -4.46
C ALA A 237 -13.62 -4.00 -5.90
N ILE A 238 -13.38 -2.70 -6.18
CA ILE A 238 -13.42 -2.13 -7.54
C ILE A 238 -12.48 -2.87 -8.48
N ARG A 239 -11.28 -3.21 -8.01
CA ARG A 239 -10.30 -3.97 -8.79
C ARG A 239 -10.76 -5.39 -9.09
N GLN A 240 -11.41 -6.06 -8.15
CA GLN A 240 -11.78 -7.48 -8.28
C GLN A 240 -13.01 -7.68 -9.14
N LEU A 241 -13.95 -6.74 -9.05
CA LEU A 241 -15.14 -6.79 -9.87
C LEU A 241 -14.84 -6.29 -11.28
N ASP A 242 -13.93 -5.34 -11.52
CA ASP A 242 -13.79 -4.65 -12.82
C ASP A 242 -15.14 -4.10 -13.38
N VAL A 243 -16.26 -4.24 -12.64
CA VAL A 243 -17.64 -3.83 -12.92
C VAL A 243 -17.84 -2.37 -12.52
N ILE A 244 -16.89 -1.53 -12.88
CA ILE A 244 -17.31 -0.21 -13.31
C ILE A 244 -16.87 -0.08 -14.75
N ILE A 245 -17.66 -0.72 -15.61
CA ILE A 245 -17.66 -0.53 -17.07
C ILE A 245 -17.75 0.98 -17.32
#